data_AF-A0A9D2H5K1-F1
#
_entry.id   AF-A0A9D2H5K1-F1
#
_cell.length_a   1.000
_cell.length_b   1.000
_cell.length_c   1.000
_cell.angle_alpha   90.00
_cell.angle_beta   90.00
_cell.angle_gamma   90.00
#
_symmetry.space_group_name_H-M   'P 1'
#
loop_
_entity.id
_entity.type
_entity.pdbx_description
1 polymer ?
#
loop_
_entity_poly.entity_id
_entity_poly.type
_entity_poly.pdbx_seq_one_letter_code
_entity_poly.pdbx_strand_id
1 'polypeptide(L)'
;MHTPPPIDDVLATITRDRDAGRLAAWSWSTVIDENVGEAVIERDVFARIHEAGGLDASFPIGNAGLVHVYGYLFSTVATPYGYKSDRWNDGVLARSLGLDPGHFRLGDSDDQTPLERVLHAAMPLLSDPPAPARATSWRTGDVEQRAVLVDGALVSGLDEGSGLRLTTIFPVADANAFWRSLREDPPRLRWNAAPTPRP
;
A
#
# COMPACT_ATOMS: atom_id res chain seq x y z
N MET A 1 22.11 -3.82 4.46
CA MET A 1 21.14 -4.32 5.47
C MET A 1 20.33 -3.11 5.88
N HIS A 2 19.03 -3.08 5.58
CA HIS A 2 18.13 -2.03 6.06
C HIS A 2 17.92 -2.24 7.56
N THR A 3 18.30 -1.26 8.37
CA THR A 3 17.96 -1.27 9.80
C THR A 3 16.56 -0.68 9.94
N PRO A 4 15.58 -1.43 10.47
CA PRO A 4 14.25 -0.89 10.71
C PRO A 4 14.31 0.34 11.62
N PRO A 5 13.40 1.32 11.46
CA PRO A 5 13.33 2.46 12.37
C PRO A 5 12.93 2.00 13.77
N PRO A 6 13.19 2.82 14.82
CA PRO A 6 12.61 2.57 16.14
C PRO A 6 11.09 2.47 16.04
N ILE A 7 10.52 1.39 16.57
CA ILE A 7 9.08 1.14 16.47
C ILE A 7 8.26 2.24 17.14
N ASP A 8 8.75 2.83 18.23
CA ASP A 8 8.01 3.87 18.95
C ASP A 8 7.82 5.15 18.12
N ASP A 9 8.79 5.51 17.27
CA ASP A 9 8.67 6.64 16.32
C ASP A 9 7.58 6.35 15.27
N VAL A 10 7.49 5.10 14.82
CA VAL A 10 6.45 4.65 13.89
C VAL A 10 5.08 4.70 14.55
N LEU A 11 4.94 4.21 15.78
CA LEU A 11 3.68 4.23 16.52
C LEU A 11 3.18 5.66 16.81
N ALA A 12 4.09 6.58 17.13
CA ALA A 12 3.75 8.00 17.27
C ALA A 12 3.24 8.60 15.95
N THR A 13 3.86 8.24 14.82
CA THR A 13 3.43 8.68 13.48
C THR A 13 2.05 8.12 13.14
N ILE A 14 1.81 6.82 13.39
CA ILE A 14 0.50 6.18 13.18
C ILE A 14 -0.59 6.85 14.01
N THR A 15 -0.28 7.22 15.26
CA THR A 15 -1.23 7.92 16.13
C THR A 15 -1.66 9.25 15.49
N ARG A 16 -0.73 10.02 14.91
CA ARG A 16 -1.06 11.26 14.17
C ARG A 16 -1.97 11.00 12.97
N ASP A 17 -1.76 9.91 12.24
CA ASP A 17 -2.62 9.57 11.08
C ASP A 17 -4.00 9.09 11.46
N ARG A 18 -4.09 8.34 12.57
CA ARG A 18 -5.38 7.96 13.18
C ARG A 18 -6.15 9.22 13.59
N ASP A 19 -5.51 10.10 14.35
CA ASP A 19 -6.17 11.31 14.89
C ASP A 19 -6.60 12.27 13.76
N ALA A 20 -5.88 12.26 12.63
CA ALA A 20 -6.25 12.98 11.41
C ALA A 20 -7.26 12.24 10.51
N GLY A 21 -7.73 11.04 10.90
CA GLY A 21 -8.72 10.26 10.15
C GLY A 21 -8.22 9.66 8.83
N ARG A 22 -6.90 9.64 8.58
CA ARG A 22 -6.34 9.25 7.27
C ARG A 22 -6.44 7.76 6.98
N LEU A 23 -6.55 6.93 8.02
CA LEU A 23 -6.66 5.48 7.87
C LEU A 23 -7.94 5.03 7.16
N ALA A 24 -9.00 5.85 7.20
CA ALA A 24 -10.28 5.58 6.53
C ALA A 24 -10.18 5.61 4.99
N ALA A 25 -9.16 6.31 4.46
CA ALA A 25 -8.89 6.37 3.02
C ALA A 25 -8.23 5.09 2.47
N TRP A 26 -7.92 4.12 3.33
CA TRP A 26 -7.26 2.87 2.96
C TRP A 26 -8.21 1.67 3.04
N SER A 27 -8.05 0.74 2.10
CA SER A 27 -8.76 -0.54 2.08
C SER A 27 -8.10 -1.54 3.05
N TRP A 28 -8.48 -2.81 2.94
CA TRP A 28 -7.83 -3.90 3.67
C TRP A 28 -6.80 -4.63 2.81
N SER A 29 -5.80 -5.18 3.48
CA SER A 29 -4.71 -5.92 2.86
C SER A 29 -4.26 -7.08 3.74
N THR A 30 -3.79 -8.16 3.12
CA THR A 30 -3.16 -9.28 3.80
C THR A 30 -1.65 -9.07 3.92
N VAL A 31 -1.07 -9.43 5.06
CA VAL A 31 0.40 -9.47 5.22
C VAL A 31 1.04 -10.69 4.57
N ILE A 32 0.26 -11.63 4.04
CA ILE A 32 0.79 -12.77 3.29
C ILE A 32 1.20 -12.30 1.90
N ASP A 33 2.48 -12.45 1.55
CA ASP A 33 2.96 -12.08 0.22
C ASP A 33 2.58 -13.13 -0.82
N GLU A 34 2.09 -12.65 -1.97
CA GLU A 34 1.59 -13.51 -3.04
C GLU A 34 2.70 -14.36 -3.71
N ASN A 35 3.97 -13.98 -3.60
CA ASN A 35 5.08 -14.68 -4.25
C ASN A 35 5.73 -15.73 -3.34
N VAL A 36 5.82 -15.45 -2.04
CA VAL A 36 6.43 -16.39 -1.08
C VAL A 36 5.41 -17.18 -0.26
N GLY A 37 4.14 -16.75 -0.19
CA GLY A 37 3.08 -17.44 0.55
C GLY A 37 3.20 -17.33 2.08
N GLU A 38 4.08 -16.45 2.56
CA GLU A 38 4.37 -16.25 3.98
C GLU A 38 4.11 -14.80 4.41
N ALA A 39 3.95 -14.60 5.71
CA ALA A 39 3.76 -13.27 6.28
C ALA A 39 5.04 -12.44 6.17
N VAL A 40 4.93 -11.25 5.56
CA VAL A 40 6.07 -10.33 5.41
C VAL A 40 6.27 -9.39 6.61
N ILE A 41 5.39 -9.47 7.61
CA ILE A 41 5.43 -8.70 8.86
C ILE A 41 5.19 -9.67 10.02
N GLU A 42 5.98 -9.56 11.07
CA GLU A 42 5.79 -10.36 12.28
C GLU A 42 4.47 -10.01 12.98
N ARG A 43 3.85 -11.01 13.63
CA ARG A 43 2.55 -10.85 14.31
C ARG A 43 2.56 -9.74 15.37
N ASP A 44 3.65 -9.60 16.12
CA ASP A 44 3.75 -8.60 17.18
C ASP A 44 3.85 -7.18 16.60
N VAL A 45 4.59 -6.99 15.51
CA VAL A 45 4.62 -5.72 14.78
C VAL A 45 3.24 -5.39 14.23
N PHE A 46 2.58 -6.36 13.59
CA PHE A 46 1.22 -6.21 13.08
C PHE A 46 0.23 -5.78 14.17
N ALA A 47 0.27 -6.43 15.34
CA ALA A 47 -0.62 -6.09 16.46
C ALA A 47 -0.38 -4.67 16.95
N ARG A 48 0.88 -4.28 17.20
CA ARG A 48 1.24 -2.95 17.71
C ARG A 48 0.84 -1.82 16.77
N ILE A 49 1.06 -1.96 15.46
CA ILE A 49 0.71 -0.90 14.49
C ILE A 49 -0.81 -0.73 14.37
N HIS A 50 -1.59 -1.81 14.47
CA HIS A 50 -3.07 -1.75 14.41
C HIS A 50 -3.67 -1.23 15.71
N GLU A 51 -3.08 -1.59 16.86
CA GLU A 51 -3.44 -1.01 18.15
C GLU A 51 -3.23 0.50 18.17
N ALA A 52 -2.05 0.99 17.72
CA ALA A 52 -1.80 2.42 17.58
C ALA A 52 -2.77 3.09 16.61
N GLY A 53 -3.12 2.40 15.51
CA GLY A 53 -4.12 2.85 14.54
C GLY A 53 -5.56 2.87 15.06
N GLY A 54 -5.83 2.28 16.23
CA GLY A 54 -7.17 2.17 16.80
C GLY A 54 -8.13 1.35 15.94
N LEU A 55 -7.61 0.38 15.19
CA LEU A 55 -8.39 -0.45 14.27
C LEU A 55 -8.49 -1.89 14.79
N ASP A 56 -9.69 -2.44 14.75
CA ASP A 56 -9.92 -3.85 15.03
C ASP A 56 -9.53 -4.68 13.79
N ALA A 57 -8.30 -5.20 13.80
CA ALA A 57 -7.73 -5.99 12.72
C ALA A 57 -7.32 -7.37 13.22
N SER A 58 -7.60 -8.39 12.43
CA SER A 58 -7.28 -9.78 12.76
C SER A 58 -6.22 -10.32 11.81
N PHE A 59 -5.05 -10.67 12.35
CA PHE A 59 -3.96 -11.24 11.55
C PHE A 59 -4.45 -12.45 10.74
N PRO A 60 -4.16 -12.54 9.42
CA PRO A 60 -3.18 -11.74 8.68
C PRO A 60 -3.76 -10.51 7.94
N ILE A 61 -5.02 -10.14 8.17
CA ILE A 61 -5.70 -9.07 7.42
C ILE A 61 -5.77 -7.79 8.26
N GLY A 62 -5.26 -6.70 7.71
CA GLY A 62 -5.19 -5.40 8.37
C GLY A 62 -5.45 -4.23 7.42
N ASN A 63 -5.40 -3.01 7.96
CA ASN A 63 -5.52 -1.79 7.16
C ASN A 63 -4.34 -1.69 6.19
N ALA A 64 -4.64 -1.45 4.92
CA ALA A 64 -3.65 -1.47 3.85
C ALA A 64 -2.58 -0.38 4.03
N GLY A 65 -2.94 0.79 4.57
CA GLY A 65 -1.98 1.85 4.88
C GLY A 65 -1.02 1.44 5.98
N LEU A 66 -1.53 0.86 7.07
CA LEU A 66 -0.70 0.36 8.16
C LEU A 66 0.22 -0.77 7.69
N VAL A 67 -0.31 -1.73 6.94
CA VAL A 67 0.47 -2.87 6.40
C VAL A 67 1.55 -2.39 5.43
N HIS A 68 1.16 -1.64 4.39
CA HIS A 68 2.07 -1.30 3.29
C HIS A 68 3.02 -0.16 3.63
N VAL A 69 2.58 0.89 4.31
CA VAL A 69 3.42 2.07 4.58
C VAL A 69 4.31 1.80 5.79
N TYR A 70 3.74 1.40 6.92
CA TYR A 70 4.48 1.24 8.17
C TYR A 70 5.01 -0.17 8.37
N GLY A 71 4.19 -1.19 8.14
CA GLY A 71 4.58 -2.59 8.34
C GLY A 71 5.77 -3.00 7.48
N TYR A 72 5.82 -2.53 6.22
CA TYR A 72 6.93 -2.84 5.32
C TYR A 72 8.29 -2.32 5.78
N LEU A 73 8.35 -1.29 6.64
CA LEU A 73 9.59 -0.80 7.24
C LEU A 73 10.26 -1.86 8.15
N PHE A 74 9.48 -2.81 8.65
CA PHE A 74 9.94 -3.91 9.50
C PHE A 74 10.05 -5.24 8.74
N SER A 75 9.77 -5.25 7.44
CA SER A 75 9.81 -6.48 6.67
C SER A 75 11.24 -6.94 6.42
N THR A 76 11.56 -8.12 6.93
CA THR A 76 12.87 -8.77 6.76
C THR A 76 12.90 -9.77 5.60
N VAL A 77 11.75 -10.01 4.97
CA VAL A 77 11.61 -10.97 3.87
C VAL A 77 12.13 -10.35 2.57
N ALA A 78 13.18 -10.97 2.01
CA ALA A 78 13.64 -10.65 0.67
C ALA A 78 12.68 -11.26 -0.36
N THR A 79 12.16 -10.44 -1.26
CA THR A 79 11.38 -10.91 -2.41
C THR A 79 12.26 -10.92 -3.67
N PRO A 80 11.81 -11.52 -4.79
CA PRO A 80 12.52 -11.41 -6.07
C PRO A 80 12.77 -9.96 -6.54
N TYR A 81 12.05 -8.99 -5.94
CA TYR A 81 12.13 -7.57 -6.26
C TYR A 81 12.86 -6.73 -5.21
N GLY A 82 13.56 -7.37 -4.25
CA GLY A 82 14.19 -6.70 -3.11
C GLY A 82 13.36 -6.77 -1.83
N TYR A 83 13.69 -5.95 -0.84
CA TYR A 83 12.94 -5.87 0.42
C TYR A 83 11.67 -5.06 0.23
N LYS A 84 10.61 -5.39 0.98
CA LYS A 84 9.37 -4.61 0.95
C LYS A 84 9.58 -3.15 1.39
N SER A 85 10.51 -2.91 2.30
CA SER A 85 10.92 -1.57 2.77
C SER A 85 11.56 -0.72 1.66
N ASP A 86 12.17 -1.34 0.64
CA ASP A 86 12.85 -0.61 -0.45
C ASP A 86 11.86 0.29 -1.20
N ARG A 87 10.59 -0.12 -1.28
CA ARG A 87 9.48 0.65 -1.87
C ARG A 87 9.44 2.11 -1.42
N TRP A 88 9.80 2.38 -0.17
CA TRP A 88 9.75 3.71 0.44
C TRP A 88 11.12 4.38 0.51
N ASN A 89 12.20 3.61 0.45
CA ASN A 89 13.55 4.07 0.79
C ASN A 89 14.48 4.25 -0.42
N ASP A 90 14.28 3.51 -1.52
CA ASP A 90 15.15 3.55 -2.70
C ASP A 90 14.86 4.73 -3.67
N GLY A 91 13.73 5.40 -3.46
CA GLY A 91 13.24 6.51 -4.25
C GLY A 91 12.77 6.16 -5.66
N VAL A 92 12.70 4.88 -6.04
CA VAL A 92 12.25 4.44 -7.37
C VAL A 92 10.80 4.86 -7.60
N LEU A 93 9.93 4.60 -6.62
CA LEU A 93 8.53 4.99 -6.71
C LEU A 93 8.37 6.52 -6.80
N ALA A 94 9.10 7.27 -5.99
CA ALA A 94 9.02 8.73 -6.00
C ALA A 94 9.45 9.29 -7.36
N ARG A 95 10.55 8.78 -7.93
CA ARG A 95 11.01 9.18 -9.28
C ARG A 95 10.00 8.83 -10.37
N SER A 96 9.33 7.68 -10.32
CA SER A 96 8.27 7.35 -11.29
C SER A 96 7.09 8.32 -11.25
N LEU A 97 6.88 9.00 -10.12
CA LEU A 97 5.85 10.02 -9.95
C LEU A 97 6.38 11.45 -10.16
N GLY A 98 7.64 11.61 -10.58
CA GLY A 98 8.27 12.92 -10.73
C GLY A 98 8.55 13.65 -9.40
N LEU A 99 8.58 12.93 -8.28
CA LEU A 99 8.80 13.47 -6.93
C LEU A 99 10.26 13.31 -6.49
N ASP A 100 10.64 14.04 -5.44
CA ASP A 100 11.95 13.89 -4.81
C ASP A 100 12.19 12.45 -4.32
N PRO A 101 13.39 11.83 -4.50
CA PRO A 101 13.66 10.46 -4.08
C PRO A 101 13.37 10.13 -2.61
N GLY A 102 13.47 11.12 -1.70
CA GLY A 102 13.15 10.97 -0.28
C GLY A 102 11.67 11.14 0.06
N HIS A 103 10.82 11.48 -0.91
CA HIS A 103 9.45 11.94 -0.66
C HIS A 103 8.61 10.96 0.17
N PHE A 104 8.84 9.65 0.15
CA PHE A 104 8.06 8.69 0.95
C PHE A 104 8.77 8.18 2.21
N ARG A 105 9.99 8.64 2.50
CA ARG A 105 10.77 8.16 3.63
C ARG A 105 10.21 8.66 4.96
N LEU A 106 10.27 7.82 5.98
CA LEU A 106 9.95 8.23 7.35
C LEU A 106 10.99 9.25 7.84
N GLY A 107 10.54 10.34 8.44
CA GLY A 107 11.41 11.39 8.99
C GLY A 107 11.88 12.47 8.01
N ASP A 108 11.67 12.29 6.70
CA ASP A 108 12.07 13.29 5.68
C ASP A 108 11.12 14.52 5.59
N SER A 109 10.15 14.62 6.50
CA SER A 109 9.26 15.77 6.66
C SER A 109 8.76 15.85 8.10
N ASP A 110 8.78 17.06 8.67
CA ASP A 110 8.29 17.32 10.03
C ASP A 110 6.77 17.51 10.07
N ASP A 111 6.17 17.97 8.97
CA ASP A 111 4.75 18.36 8.92
C ASP A 111 3.83 17.23 8.44
N GLN A 112 4.34 16.38 7.54
CA GLN A 112 3.55 15.34 6.90
C GLN A 112 4.04 13.96 7.33
N THR A 113 3.12 13.00 7.43
CA THR A 113 3.49 11.59 7.61
C THR A 113 3.77 10.92 6.26
N PRO A 114 4.52 9.80 6.23
CA PRO A 114 4.66 9.01 5.01
C PRO A 114 3.31 8.56 4.44
N LEU A 115 2.36 8.16 5.29
CA LEU A 115 1.04 7.74 4.87
C LEU A 115 0.26 8.87 4.21
N GLU A 116 0.32 10.08 4.77
CA GLU A 116 -0.28 11.28 4.18
C GLU A 116 0.31 11.58 2.79
N ARG A 117 1.64 11.55 2.66
CA ARG A 117 2.30 11.80 1.37
C ARG A 117 1.95 10.75 0.32
N VAL A 118 1.86 9.48 0.71
CA VAL A 118 1.39 8.41 -0.18
C VAL A 118 -0.06 8.66 -0.60
N LEU A 119 -0.96 9.03 0.31
CA LEU A 119 -2.35 9.36 -0.03
C LEU A 119 -2.43 10.53 -1.02
N HIS A 120 -1.70 11.62 -0.75
CA HIS A 120 -1.68 12.80 -1.62
C HIS A 120 -1.14 12.49 -3.02
N ALA A 121 -0.15 11.61 -3.14
CA ALA A 121 0.39 11.20 -4.44
C ALA A 121 -0.53 10.20 -5.18
N ALA A 122 -1.12 9.25 -4.46
CA ALA A 122 -1.80 8.10 -5.07
C ALA A 122 -3.30 8.33 -5.31
N MET A 123 -4.01 8.97 -4.37
CA MET A 123 -5.46 9.05 -4.44
C MET A 123 -5.97 9.82 -5.67
N PRO A 124 -5.38 10.97 -6.08
CA PRO A 124 -5.81 11.65 -7.30
C PRO A 124 -5.68 10.76 -8.54
N LEU A 125 -4.60 10.00 -8.64
CA LEU A 125 -4.35 9.07 -9.75
C LEU A 125 -5.38 7.93 -9.78
N LEU A 126 -5.80 7.45 -8.61
CA LEU A 126 -6.79 6.38 -8.50
C LEU A 126 -8.20 6.86 -8.88
N SER A 127 -8.60 8.03 -8.39
CA SER A 127 -9.96 8.56 -8.55
C SER A 127 -10.18 9.19 -9.92
N ASP A 128 -9.26 10.04 -10.37
CA ASP A 128 -9.33 10.79 -11.63
C ASP A 128 -7.99 10.68 -12.39
N PRO A 129 -7.73 9.50 -13.01
CA PRO A 129 -6.46 9.26 -13.67
C PRO A 129 -6.25 10.22 -14.85
N PRO A 130 -5.04 10.78 -15.03
CA PRO A 130 -4.78 11.67 -16.15
C PRO A 130 -4.85 10.92 -17.48
N ALA A 131 -5.10 11.62 -18.58
CA ALA A 131 -5.28 11.03 -19.92
C ALA A 131 -4.23 9.99 -20.38
N PRO A 132 -2.91 10.11 -20.09
CA PRO A 132 -1.94 9.09 -20.48
C PRO A 132 -1.99 7.80 -19.62
N ALA A 133 -2.70 7.82 -18.49
CA ALA A 133 -2.81 6.66 -17.62
C ALA A 133 -3.67 5.57 -18.26
N ARG A 134 -3.32 4.31 -17.97
CA ARG A 134 -4.15 3.16 -18.32
C ARG A 134 -4.84 2.69 -17.06
N ALA A 135 -6.16 2.53 -17.11
CA ALA A 135 -6.96 2.07 -15.98
C ALA A 135 -7.81 0.86 -16.36
N THR A 136 -8.05 -0.01 -15.39
CA THR A 136 -9.04 -1.09 -15.50
C THR A 136 -9.66 -1.37 -14.14
N SER A 137 -10.86 -1.91 -14.14
CA SER A 137 -11.55 -2.40 -12.95
C SER A 137 -12.08 -3.80 -13.19
N TRP A 138 -12.15 -4.59 -12.12
CA TRP A 138 -12.80 -5.90 -12.15
C TRP A 138 -13.47 -6.16 -10.80
N ARG A 139 -14.50 -7.03 -10.83
CA ARG A 139 -15.23 -7.40 -9.62
C ARG A 139 -14.81 -8.78 -9.12
N THR A 140 -14.78 -8.94 -7.80
CA THR A 140 -14.63 -10.23 -7.12
C THR A 140 -15.67 -10.27 -6.01
N GLY A 141 -16.80 -10.94 -6.27
CA GLY A 141 -17.99 -10.83 -5.41
C GLY A 141 -18.55 -9.41 -5.41
N ASP A 142 -18.71 -8.86 -4.21
CA ASP A 142 -19.26 -7.50 -4.01
C ASP A 142 -18.19 -6.40 -4.09
N VAL A 143 -16.91 -6.77 -4.16
CA VAL A 143 -15.77 -5.84 -4.19
C VAL A 143 -15.39 -5.55 -5.64
N GLU A 144 -15.28 -4.26 -5.99
CA GLU A 144 -14.61 -3.82 -7.21
C GLU A 144 -13.16 -3.44 -6.88
N GLN A 145 -12.19 -4.01 -7.59
CA GLN A 145 -10.81 -3.56 -7.55
C GLN A 145 -10.50 -2.73 -8.78
N ARG A 146 -9.93 -1.55 -8.56
CA ARG A 146 -9.43 -0.66 -9.62
C ARG A 146 -7.91 -0.66 -9.62
N ALA A 147 -7.34 -0.62 -10.83
CA ALA A 147 -5.92 -0.51 -11.07
C ALA A 147 -5.65 0.60 -12.08
N VAL A 148 -4.71 1.49 -11.77
CA VAL A 148 -4.27 2.59 -12.62
C VAL A 148 -2.76 2.51 -12.77
N LEU A 149 -2.26 2.47 -14.00
CA LEU A 149 -0.83 2.59 -14.31
C LEU A 149 -0.56 3.94 -14.97
N VAL A 150 0.35 4.71 -14.37
CA VAL A 150 0.76 6.04 -14.85
C VAL A 150 2.26 6.20 -14.60
N ASP A 151 3.01 6.61 -15.63
CA ASP A 151 4.46 6.87 -15.54
C ASP A 151 5.30 5.77 -14.88
N GLY A 152 4.89 4.51 -15.05
CA GLY A 152 5.57 3.35 -14.46
C GLY A 152 5.24 3.12 -12.99
N ALA A 153 4.25 3.79 -12.41
CA ALA A 153 3.71 3.52 -11.09
C ALA A 153 2.30 2.92 -11.20
N LEU A 154 2.07 1.79 -10.52
CA LEU A 154 0.74 1.25 -10.33
C LEU A 154 0.13 1.82 -9.06
N VAL A 155 -1.11 2.29 -9.15
CA VAL A 155 -1.99 2.58 -8.01
C VAL A 155 -3.18 1.63 -8.05
N SER A 156 -3.53 1.04 -6.93
CA SER A 156 -4.72 0.18 -6.83
C SER A 156 -5.53 0.49 -5.57
N GLY A 157 -6.85 0.37 -5.71
CA GLY A 157 -7.80 0.51 -4.62
C GLY A 157 -9.00 -0.40 -4.76
N LEU A 158 -9.76 -0.50 -3.68
CA LEU A 158 -11.01 -1.26 -3.61
C LEU A 158 -12.20 -0.34 -3.39
N ASP A 159 -13.32 -0.65 -4.02
CA ASP A 159 -14.64 -0.11 -3.73
C ASP A 159 -15.57 -1.25 -3.29
N GLU A 160 -16.09 -1.13 -2.07
CA GLU A 160 -17.05 -2.07 -1.46
C GLU A 160 -18.45 -1.45 -1.31
N GLY A 161 -18.74 -0.38 -2.07
CA GLY A 161 -20.02 0.33 -2.08
C GLY A 161 -20.02 1.66 -1.33
N SER A 162 -18.90 2.05 -0.73
CA SER A 162 -18.71 3.34 -0.04
C SER A 162 -17.71 4.26 -0.73
N GLY A 163 -17.26 3.89 -1.93
CA GLY A 163 -16.27 4.62 -2.71
C GLY A 163 -14.89 3.98 -2.66
N LEU A 164 -14.02 4.41 -3.58
CA LEU A 164 -12.66 3.91 -3.72
C LEU A 164 -11.79 4.26 -2.51
N ARG A 165 -11.16 3.24 -1.94
CA ARG A 165 -10.14 3.34 -0.90
C ARG A 165 -8.82 2.76 -1.40
N LEU A 166 -7.72 3.41 -1.08
CA LEU A 166 -6.39 3.02 -1.55
C LEU A 166 -5.96 1.69 -0.92
N THR A 167 -5.46 0.78 -1.75
CA THR A 167 -4.85 -0.47 -1.30
C THR A 167 -3.33 -0.34 -1.31
N THR A 168 -2.75 0.01 -2.45
CA THR A 168 -1.30 -0.06 -2.63
C THR A 168 -0.85 0.80 -3.80
N ILE A 169 0.43 1.18 -3.76
CA ILE A 169 1.15 1.84 -4.85
C ILE A 169 2.56 1.25 -4.95
N PHE A 170 3.05 0.99 -6.16
CA PHE A 170 4.41 0.48 -6.39
C PHE A 170 4.89 0.68 -7.84
N PRO A 171 6.21 0.70 -8.09
CA PRO A 171 6.75 0.84 -9.43
C PRO A 171 6.57 -0.45 -10.26
N VAL A 172 6.33 -0.29 -11.56
CA VAL A 172 6.17 -1.34 -12.56
C VAL A 172 7.24 -1.16 -13.63
N ALA A 173 8.14 -2.13 -13.74
CA ALA A 173 9.28 -2.07 -14.66
C ALA A 173 8.86 -2.20 -16.14
N ASP A 174 7.89 -3.06 -16.45
CA ASP A 174 7.37 -3.26 -17.81
C ASP A 174 5.85 -3.15 -17.82
N ALA A 175 5.36 -1.98 -18.25
CA ALA A 175 3.94 -1.70 -18.38
C ALA A 175 3.22 -2.67 -19.33
N ASN A 176 3.86 -3.08 -20.43
CA ASN A 176 3.21 -3.93 -21.43
C ASN A 176 3.09 -5.36 -20.92
N ALA A 177 4.12 -5.88 -20.27
CA ALA A 177 4.06 -7.19 -19.60
C ALA A 177 3.00 -7.19 -18.48
N PHE A 178 2.96 -6.13 -17.67
CA PHE A 178 1.96 -5.97 -16.62
C PHE A 178 0.51 -5.99 -17.15
N TRP A 179 0.24 -5.26 -18.24
CA TRP A 179 -1.10 -5.26 -18.83
C TRP A 179 -1.46 -6.57 -19.53
N ARG A 180 -0.46 -7.31 -20.01
CA ARG A 180 -0.68 -8.64 -20.58
C ARG A 180 -1.13 -9.62 -19.49
N SER A 181 -0.41 -9.68 -18.37
CA SER A 181 -0.77 -10.60 -17.28
C SER A 181 -2.16 -10.29 -16.70
N LEU A 182 -2.51 -9.01 -16.54
CA LEU A 182 -3.85 -8.62 -16.08
C LEU A 182 -5.00 -9.07 -17.00
N ARG A 183 -4.76 -9.20 -18.31
CA ARG A 183 -5.78 -9.69 -19.26
C ARG A 183 -5.87 -11.21 -19.32
N GLU A 184 -4.76 -11.90 -19.10
CA GLU A 184 -4.66 -13.35 -19.21
C GLU A 184 -5.12 -14.05 -17.93
N ASP A 185 -4.86 -13.45 -16.77
CA ASP A 185 -5.22 -14.03 -15.48
C ASP A 185 -6.72 -13.87 -15.17
N PRO A 186 -7.36 -14.87 -14.52
CA PRO A 186 -8.74 -14.74 -14.08
C PRO A 186 -8.93 -13.62 -13.05
N PRO A 187 -10.14 -13.01 -12.98
CA PRO A 187 -10.45 -12.00 -11.95
C PRO A 187 -10.27 -12.56 -10.53
N ARG A 188 -9.46 -11.87 -9.73
CA ARG A 188 -9.23 -12.12 -8.30
C ARG A 188 -8.77 -10.83 -7.64
N LEU A 189 -8.81 -10.76 -6.31
CA LEU A 189 -8.11 -9.69 -5.59
C LEU A 189 -6.59 -9.85 -5.78
N ARG A 190 -5.90 -8.72 -5.98
CA ARG A 190 -4.47 -8.67 -6.31
C ARG A 190 -3.71 -7.67 -5.45
N TRP A 191 -2.41 -7.88 -5.38
CA TRP A 191 -1.45 -7.02 -4.71
C TRP A 191 -1.76 -6.88 -3.23
N ASN A 192 -2.04 -8.04 -2.62
CA ASN A 192 -2.38 -8.22 -1.22
C ASN A 192 -3.75 -7.64 -0.83
N ALA A 193 -4.56 -7.14 -1.78
CA ALA A 193 -5.93 -6.73 -1.51
C ALA A 193 -6.73 -7.83 -0.80
N ALA A 194 -7.44 -7.46 0.25
CA ALA A 194 -8.33 -8.33 1.00
C ALA A 194 -9.71 -7.66 1.16
N PRO A 195 -10.81 -8.42 1.22
CA PRO A 195 -12.10 -7.85 1.57
C PRO A 195 -12.07 -7.33 3.01
N THR A 196 -12.94 -6.36 3.33
CA THR A 196 -13.14 -5.94 4.72
C THR A 196 -13.53 -7.17 5.57
N PRO A 197 -12.86 -7.42 6.71
CA PRO A 197 -13.26 -8.49 7.63
C PRO A 197 -14.72 -8.31 8.04
N ARG A 198 -15.52 -9.38 7.93
CA ARG A 198 -16.88 -9.36 8.48
C ARG A 198 -16.79 -9.66 9.98
N PRO A 199 -17.58 -8.98 10.83
CA PRO A 199 -17.70 -9.31 12.24
C PRO A 199 -18.26 -10.71 12.48
#